data_AF-A0A1F6GFI8-F1
#
_entry.id   AF-A0A1F6GFI8-F1
#
_cell.length_a   1.000
_cell.length_b   1.000
_cell.length_c   1.000
_cell.angle_alpha   90.00
_cell.angle_beta   90.00
_cell.angle_gamma   90.00
#
_symmetry.space_group_name_H-M   'P 1'
#
loop_
_entity.id
_entity.type
_entity.pdbx_description
1 polymer ?
#
loop_
_entity_poly.entity_id
_entity_poly.type
_entity_poly.pdbx_seq_one_letter_code
_entity_poly.pdbx_strand_id
1 'polypeptide(L)'
;MRKKAWVITWECLGDHAEKDDKVVMFLHPTTGPSKIKEIVELLYAAFKYTPADKLSFFVNKSNPYPAEYRRIVGGQQWTGEITCGHNPFLWARKVEDIQIDNNENIRWKETPKPRKPYIL
;
A
#
# COMPACT_ATOMS: atom_id res chain seq x y z
N MET A 1 -23.01 -9.60 -0.06
CA MET A 1 -22.29 -8.41 -0.57
C MET A 1 -20.79 -8.71 -0.50
N ARG A 2 -20.00 -8.46 -1.57
CA ARG A 2 -18.55 -8.72 -1.54
C ARG A 2 -17.85 -7.67 -0.67
N LYS A 3 -17.01 -8.09 0.28
CA LYS A 3 -16.21 -7.18 1.11
C LYS A 3 -15.09 -6.58 0.25
N LYS A 4 -15.05 -5.25 0.15
CA LYS A 4 -14.04 -4.48 -0.60
C LYS A 4 -13.30 -3.56 0.34
N ALA A 5 -12.01 -3.36 0.12
CA ALA A 5 -11.20 -2.44 0.90
C ALA A 5 -9.97 -1.98 0.12
N TRP A 6 -9.32 -0.95 0.64
CA TRP A 6 -7.88 -0.81 0.51
C TRP A 6 -7.23 -1.67 1.59
N VAL A 7 -6.26 -2.50 1.21
CA VAL A 7 -5.39 -3.22 2.16
C VAL A 7 -4.01 -2.61 2.11
N ILE A 8 -3.40 -2.36 3.27
CA ILE A 8 -2.00 -1.93 3.41
C ILE A 8 -1.23 -3.11 4.00
N THR A 9 -0.11 -3.47 3.38
CA THR A 9 0.73 -4.58 3.81
C THR A 9 2.19 -4.20 3.92
N TRP A 10 2.95 -4.88 4.78
CA TRP A 10 4.42 -4.90 4.73
C TRP A 10 4.90 -5.90 3.68
N GLU A 11 5.80 -5.45 2.82
CA GLU A 11 6.44 -6.26 1.78
C GLU A 11 7.97 -6.10 1.87
N CYS A 12 8.69 -7.15 1.47
CA CYS A 12 10.15 -7.20 1.48
C CYS A 12 10.66 -7.59 0.10
N LEU A 13 11.87 -7.15 -0.26
CA LEU A 13 12.57 -7.66 -1.44
C LEU A 13 13.33 -8.93 -1.04
N GLY A 14 12.79 -10.10 -1.39
CA GLY A 14 13.41 -11.43 -1.18
C GLY A 14 12.57 -12.38 -0.33
N ASP A 15 12.76 -13.69 -0.53
CA ASP A 15 12.00 -14.78 0.11
C ASP A 15 12.31 -14.99 1.61
N HIS A 16 13.17 -14.16 2.20
CA HIS A 16 13.65 -14.33 3.58
C HIS A 16 12.84 -13.60 4.66
N ALA A 17 11.66 -13.07 4.34
CA ALA A 17 10.85 -12.32 5.29
C ALA A 17 9.35 -12.58 5.08
N GLU A 18 8.94 -13.84 5.24
CA GLU A 18 7.55 -14.17 5.51
C GLU A 18 7.25 -13.69 6.95
N LYS A 19 6.69 -12.49 7.08
CA LYS A 19 6.10 -12.06 8.36
C LYS A 19 4.71 -12.65 8.48
N ASP A 20 4.41 -13.23 9.64
CA ASP A 20 3.07 -13.75 9.96
C ASP A 20 2.00 -12.64 9.93
N ASP A 21 2.36 -11.39 10.23
CA ASP A 21 1.46 -10.23 10.20
C ASP A 21 1.76 -9.28 9.03
N LYS A 22 1.45 -9.70 7.80
CA LYS A 22 1.63 -8.84 6.60
C LYS A 22 0.67 -7.66 6.57
N VAL A 23 -0.55 -7.78 7.11
CA VAL A 23 -1.58 -6.73 7.00
C VAL A 23 -1.38 -5.68 8.08
N VAL A 24 -1.18 -4.43 7.65
CA VAL A 24 -1.04 -3.26 8.53
C VAL A 24 -2.41 -2.63 8.82
N MET A 25 -3.25 -2.49 7.79
CA MET A 25 -4.52 -1.77 7.92
C MET A 25 -5.47 -2.07 6.77
N PHE A 26 -6.78 -2.09 7.08
CA PHE A 26 -7.86 -1.97 6.11
C PHE A 26 -8.44 -0.56 6.11
N LEU A 27 -8.69 -0.02 4.92
CA LEU A 27 -9.32 1.29 4.73
C LEU A 27 -10.53 1.15 3.80
N HIS A 28 -11.49 2.07 3.93
CA HIS A 28 -12.72 2.05 3.16
C HIS A 28 -12.43 2.11 1.64
N PRO A 29 -13.09 1.30 0.79
CA PRO A 29 -12.75 1.17 -0.64
C PRO A 29 -12.95 2.46 -1.45
N THR A 30 -13.78 3.39 -0.96
CA THR A 30 -14.04 4.68 -1.62
C THR A 30 -13.06 5.77 -1.21
N THR A 31 -12.14 5.51 -0.28
CA THR A 31 -11.09 6.47 0.09
C THR A 31 -10.23 6.78 -1.13
N GLY A 32 -10.06 8.07 -1.41
CA GLY A 32 -9.34 8.56 -2.58
C GLY A 32 -7.85 8.20 -2.56
N PRO A 33 -7.21 7.92 -3.71
CA PRO A 33 -5.80 7.53 -3.78
C PRO A 33 -4.83 8.52 -3.15
N SER A 34 -5.07 9.82 -3.29
CA SER A 34 -4.27 10.87 -2.64
C SER A 34 -4.29 10.75 -1.12
N LYS A 35 -5.46 10.45 -0.54
CA LYS A 35 -5.58 10.25 0.91
C LYS A 35 -4.90 8.96 1.36
N ILE A 36 -4.99 7.89 0.58
CA ILE A 36 -4.25 6.65 0.85
C ILE A 36 -2.74 6.92 0.83
N LYS A 37 -2.25 7.70 -0.15
CA LYS A 37 -0.84 8.08 -0.25
C LYS A 37 -0.35 8.75 1.04
N GLU A 38 -1.08 9.76 1.54
CA GLU A 38 -0.76 10.40 2.83
C GLU A 38 -0.73 9.40 4.00
N ILE A 39 -1.73 8.52 4.08
CA ILE A 39 -1.82 7.53 5.18
C ILE A 39 -0.63 6.57 5.14
N VAL A 40 -0.24 6.09 3.96
CA VAL A 40 0.88 5.15 3.83
C VAL A 40 2.21 5.83 4.20
N GLU A 41 2.41 7.10 3.83
CA GLU A 41 3.61 7.87 4.26
C GLU A 41 3.65 8.03 5.78
N LEU A 42 2.53 8.40 6.40
CA LEU A 42 2.42 8.54 7.84
C LEU A 42 2.69 7.23 8.56
N LEU A 43 2.15 6.11 8.07
CA LEU A 43 2.40 4.78 8.62
C LEU A 43 3.88 4.41 8.49
N TYR A 44 4.49 4.60 7.32
CA TYR A 44 5.90 4.28 7.12
C TYR A 44 6.80 5.09 8.06
N ALA A 45 6.57 6.42 8.15
CA ALA A 45 7.28 7.29 9.08
C ALA A 45 7.07 6.86 10.54
N ALA A 46 5.83 6.53 10.94
CA ALA A 46 5.54 6.08 12.30
C ALA A 46 6.34 4.82 12.71
N PHE A 47 6.50 3.86 11.79
CA PHE A 47 7.19 2.60 12.06
C PHE A 47 8.71 2.64 11.83
N LYS A 48 9.21 3.46 10.90
CA LYS A 48 10.61 3.40 10.44
C LYS A 48 11.47 4.60 10.81
N TYR A 49 10.89 5.75 11.10
CA TYR A 49 11.67 6.95 11.36
C TYR A 49 12.12 7.02 12.81
N THR A 50 13.31 7.58 13.04
CA THR A 50 13.72 7.99 14.38
C THR A 50 12.82 9.11 14.90
N PRO A 51 12.78 9.40 16.21
CA PRO A 51 12.02 10.55 16.72
C PRO A 51 12.41 11.88 16.05
N ALA A 52 13.69 12.10 15.76
CA ALA A 52 14.17 13.29 15.05
C ALA A 52 13.66 13.34 13.61
N ASP A 53 13.69 12.23 12.89
CA ASP A 53 13.17 12.12 11.53
C ASP A 53 11.65 12.32 11.48
N LYS A 54 10.90 11.81 12.48
CA LYS A 54 9.45 12.05 12.61
C LYS A 54 9.15 13.53 12.77
N LEU A 55 9.91 14.23 13.62
CA LEU A 55 9.76 15.67 13.82
C LEU A 55 10.13 16.44 12.54
N SER A 56 11.24 16.09 11.88
CA SER A 56 11.65 16.70 10.63
C SER A 56 10.63 16.48 9.50
N PHE A 57 10.09 15.27 9.38
CA PHE A 57 9.02 14.94 8.44
C PHE A 57 7.78 15.82 8.68
N PHE A 58 7.38 16.02 9.94
CA PHE A 58 6.24 16.86 10.30
C PHE A 58 6.49 18.34 10.01
N VAL A 59 7.64 18.88 10.44
CA VAL A 59 7.95 20.31 10.35
C VAL A 59 8.32 20.73 8.93
N ASN A 60 9.21 19.98 8.28
CA ASN A 60 9.80 20.37 7.00
C ASN A 60 9.07 19.76 5.81
N LYS A 61 8.09 18.86 6.03
CA LYS A 61 7.46 18.03 4.98
C LYS A 61 8.49 17.30 4.11
N SER A 62 9.68 17.06 4.65
CA SER A 62 10.74 16.33 3.97
C SER A 62 10.49 14.85 4.16
N ASN A 63 10.10 14.18 3.08
CA ASN A 63 9.89 12.74 3.09
C ASN A 63 10.99 12.05 2.25
N PRO A 64 11.99 11.40 2.88
CA PRO A 64 13.01 10.67 2.13
C PRO A 64 12.44 9.44 1.39
N TYR A 65 11.27 8.96 1.81
CA TYR A 65 10.59 7.82 1.19
C TYR A 65 9.17 8.22 0.79
N PRO A 66 9.00 9.06 -0.25
CA PRO A 66 7.68 9.46 -0.72
C PRO A 66 6.90 8.24 -1.17
N ALA A 67 5.60 8.23 -0.87
CA ALA A 67 4.73 7.20 -1.41
C ALA A 67 4.50 7.46 -2.91
N GLU A 68 4.51 6.42 -3.72
CA GLU A 68 4.41 6.51 -5.17
C GLU A 68 3.26 5.66 -5.69
N TYR A 69 2.53 6.17 -6.69
CA TYR A 69 1.63 5.34 -7.48
C TYR A 69 2.46 4.35 -8.28
N ARG A 70 2.15 3.06 -8.18
CA ARG A 70 2.81 2.05 -9.02
C ARG A 70 2.55 2.34 -10.49
N ARG A 71 3.56 2.07 -11.32
CA ARG A 71 3.43 2.13 -12.77
C ARG A 71 2.97 0.77 -13.31
N ILE A 72 2.04 0.79 -14.25
CA ILE A 72 1.63 -0.39 -15.02
C ILE A 72 2.45 -0.51 -16.31
N VAL A 73 2.29 -1.63 -17.01
CA VAL A 73 2.94 -1.87 -18.31
C VAL A 73 2.64 -0.71 -19.25
N GLY A 74 3.69 -0.08 -19.77
CA GLY A 74 3.59 1.13 -20.59
C GLY A 74 3.78 2.45 -19.83
N GLY A 75 4.17 2.42 -18.56
CA GLY A 75 4.64 3.59 -17.81
C GLY A 75 3.53 4.45 -17.19
N GLN A 76 2.26 4.17 -17.48
CA GLN A 76 1.14 4.89 -16.89
C GLN A 76 1.06 4.63 -15.38
N GLN A 77 0.79 5.69 -14.60
CA GLN A 77 0.54 5.56 -13.17
C GLN A 77 -0.82 4.91 -12.92
N TRP A 78 -0.85 3.93 -12.02
CA TRP A 78 -2.06 3.28 -11.56
C TRP A 78 -2.38 3.72 -10.14
N THR A 79 -3.46 4.48 -9.99
CA THR A 79 -3.89 5.03 -8.70
C THR A 79 -4.55 4.01 -7.79
N GLY A 80 -4.71 2.76 -8.22
CA GLY A 80 -5.20 1.65 -7.40
C GLY A 80 -4.12 0.93 -6.58
N GLU A 81 -2.84 1.30 -6.78
CA GLU A 81 -1.69 0.73 -6.07
C GLU A 81 -0.70 1.83 -5.67
N ILE A 82 -0.32 1.85 -4.40
CA ILE A 82 0.62 2.83 -3.83
C ILE A 82 1.68 2.08 -3.02
N THR A 83 2.94 2.42 -3.21
CA THR A 83 4.07 1.87 -2.45
C THR A 83 4.82 2.97 -1.71
N CYS A 84 5.37 2.69 -0.54
CA CYS A 84 6.15 3.65 0.26
C CYS A 84 7.28 2.97 1.01
N GLY A 85 8.49 3.55 0.97
CA GLY A 85 9.67 2.94 1.57
C GLY A 85 10.58 2.28 0.55
N HIS A 86 11.65 1.65 1.06
CA HIS A 86 12.68 1.00 0.23
C HIS A 86 12.67 -0.51 0.41
N ASN A 87 13.19 -1.01 1.54
CA ASN A 87 13.10 -2.42 1.92
C ASN A 87 13.25 -2.56 3.45
N PRO A 88 12.25 -3.07 4.19
CA PRO A 88 10.89 -3.37 3.73
C PRO A 88 10.13 -2.11 3.32
N PHE A 89 9.06 -2.27 2.56
CA PHE A 89 8.19 -1.18 2.10
C PHE A 89 6.71 -1.50 2.40
N LEU A 90 5.87 -0.47 2.46
CA LEU A 90 4.43 -0.62 2.53
C LEU A 90 3.83 -0.68 1.13
N TRP A 91 2.85 -1.55 0.94
CA TRP A 91 2.07 -1.64 -0.29
C TRP A 91 0.57 -1.55 0.01
N ALA A 92 -0.05 -0.46 -0.43
CA ALA A 92 -1.48 -0.26 -0.41
C ALA A 92 -2.10 -0.63 -1.76
N ARG A 93 -3.15 -1.46 -1.75
CA ARG A 93 -3.84 -1.92 -2.96
C ARG A 93 -5.34 -2.11 -2.75
N LYS A 94 -6.14 -1.87 -3.80
CA LYS A 94 -7.58 -2.15 -3.79
C LYS A 94 -7.84 -3.65 -3.96
N VAL A 95 -8.66 -4.19 -3.06
CA VAL A 95 -8.99 -5.62 -3.03
C VAL A 95 -10.48 -5.86 -2.86
N GLU A 96 -10.93 -7.03 -3.29
CA GLU A 96 -12.29 -7.53 -3.14
C GLU A 96 -12.32 -9.00 -2.73
N ASP A 97 -13.50 -9.53 -2.44
CA ASP A 97 -13.68 -10.92 -1.95
C ASP A 97 -12.82 -11.23 -0.73
N ILE A 98 -12.73 -10.28 0.23
CA ILE A 98 -11.95 -10.46 1.45
C ILE A 98 -12.59 -11.56 2.32
N GLN A 99 -11.79 -12.55 2.69
CA GLN A 99 -12.14 -13.69 3.53
C GLN A 99 -11.10 -13.83 4.64
N ILE A 100 -11.57 -14.09 5.86
CA ILE A 100 -10.75 -14.41 7.03
C ILE A 100 -11.30 -15.74 7.55
N ASP A 101 -10.43 -16.74 7.70
CA ASP A 101 -10.81 -18.04 8.26
C ASP A 101 -10.70 -18.06 9.79
N ASN A 102 -11.07 -19.18 10.42
CA ASN A 102 -11.07 -19.31 11.88
C ASN A 102 -9.65 -19.28 12.49
N ASN A 103 -8.61 -19.39 11.68
CA ASN A 103 -7.21 -19.32 12.08
C ASN A 103 -6.61 -17.93 11.76
N GLU A 104 -7.45 -16.92 11.48
CA GLU A 104 -7.05 -15.57 11.08
C GLU A 104 -6.25 -15.51 9.77
N ASN A 105 -6.25 -16.58 8.95
CA ASN A 105 -5.65 -16.49 7.62
C ASN A 105 -6.53 -15.65 6.72
N ILE A 106 -5.90 -14.68 6.07
CA ILE A 106 -6.59 -13.71 5.25
C ILE A 106 -6.32 -13.92 3.76
N ARG A 107 -7.38 -13.87 2.96
CA ARG A 107 -7.32 -14.01 1.50
C ARG A 107 -8.19 -12.94 0.84
N TRP A 108 -7.77 -12.49 -0.33
CA TRP A 108 -8.51 -11.52 -1.14
C TRP A 108 -8.15 -11.66 -2.61
N LYS A 109 -8.92 -10.98 -3.46
CA LYS A 109 -8.61 -10.78 -4.88
C LYS A 109 -8.20 -9.33 -5.11
N GLU A 110 -7.10 -9.13 -5.81
CA GLU A 110 -6.69 -7.79 -6.22
C GLU A 110 -7.59 -7.27 -7.32
N THR A 111 -7.89 -5.96 -7.29
CA THR A 111 -8.68 -5.33 -8.35
C THR A 111 -7.87 -5.35 -9.65
N PRO A 112 -8.46 -5.78 -10.79
CA PRO A 112 -7.74 -5.81 -12.06
C PRO A 112 -7.16 -4.44 -12.42
N LYS A 113 -5.90 -4.44 -12.84
CA LYS A 113 -5.27 -3.27 -13.46
C LYS A 113 -6.02 -2.94 -14.75
N PRO A 114 -6.21 -1.65 -15.09
CA PRO A 114 -6.79 -1.28 -16.36
C PRO A 114 -5.90 -1.84 -17.46
N ARG A 115 -6.50 -2.58 -18.39
CA ARG A 115 -5.81 -3.01 -19.62
C ARG A 115 -5.58 -1.76 -20.47
N LYS A 116 -4.45 -1.66 -21.16
CA LYS A 116 -4.32 -0.67 -22.24
C LYS A 116 -5.48 -0.88 -23.22
N PRO A 117 -6.13 0.17 -23.74
CA PRO A 117 -6.83 0.01 -25.00
C PRO A 117 -5.80 -0.45 -26.02
N TYR A 118 -6.06 -1.57 -26.70
CA TYR A 118 -5.32 -1.89 -27.90
C TYR A 118 -5.58 -0.74 -28.88
N ILE A 119 -4.54 0.02 -29.22
CA ILE A 119 -4.60 0.91 -30.37
C ILE A 119 -4.47 -0.05 -31.57
N LEU A 120 -5.61 -0.33 -32.21
CA LEU A 120 -5.66 -1.00 -33.52
C LEU A 120 -5.14 -0.05 -34.60
#